data_AF-A0A973MPN9-F1
#
_entry.id   AF-A0A973MPN9-F1
#
_cell.length_a   1.000
_cell.length_b   1.000
_cell.length_c   1.000
_cell.angle_alpha   90.00
_cell.angle_beta   90.00
_cell.angle_gamma   90.00
#
_symmetry.space_group_name_H-M   'P 1'
#
loop_
_entity.id
_entity.type
_entity.pdbx_description
1 polymer ?
#
loop_
_entity_poly.entity_id
_entity_poly.type
_entity_poly.pdbx_seq_one_letter_code
_entity_poly.pdbx_strand_id
1 'polypeptide(L)'
;MTATPPARNAGRERRPGAWYFVIVLLSAGLFSAIPFAHAAARLGRKELRFQAGIYAVVAAVLGVLVSITPQDAQGNPVGTAGHALSTIFAVLALALMAVACFQLVPLRREVYGLEVEAGLTLPIPSAAADPVVAAHLAARARRDEARALAQTDPALAYDLRIGRPDLPRQYDDGGLVDLNNAPAQAIAEACSIEPSSAEQIVEVRQELGSFSSLDEVFVFVQVEQSAAVRIRDYALLLPR
;
A
#
# COMPACT_ATOMS: atom_id res chain seq x y z
N MET A 1 7.24 50.15 9.13
CA MET A 1 5.90 49.66 9.49
C MET A 1 5.73 48.29 8.86
N THR A 2 6.09 47.23 9.59
CA THR A 2 6.02 45.83 9.13
C THR A 2 4.68 45.24 9.55
N ALA A 3 3.85 44.88 8.57
CA ALA A 3 2.52 44.32 8.80
C ALA A 3 2.63 42.90 9.39
N THR A 4 2.03 42.71 10.56
CA THR A 4 1.85 41.40 11.21
C THR A 4 0.82 40.56 10.43
N PRO A 5 1.11 39.31 10.05
CA PRO A 5 0.11 38.46 9.41
C PRO A 5 -0.98 38.02 10.41
N PRO A 6 -2.25 37.88 9.98
CA PRO A 6 -3.35 37.56 10.88
C PRO A 6 -3.28 36.10 11.37
N ALA A 7 -3.57 35.92 12.66
CA ALA A 7 -3.66 34.61 13.32
C ALA A 7 -4.75 33.75 12.65
N ARG A 8 -4.37 32.55 12.17
CA ARG A 8 -5.31 31.55 11.66
C ARG A 8 -6.16 31.01 12.81
N ASN A 9 -7.45 31.28 12.78
CA ASN A 9 -8.44 30.62 13.62
C ASN A 9 -8.40 29.10 13.35
N ALA A 10 -7.99 28.31 14.34
CA ALA A 10 -8.08 26.85 14.33
C ALA A 10 -9.55 26.44 14.49
N GLY A 11 -10.32 26.54 13.41
CA GLY A 11 -11.65 25.96 13.33
C GLY A 11 -11.53 24.44 13.43
N ARG A 12 -12.26 23.83 14.38
CA ARG A 12 -12.43 22.37 14.50
C ARG A 12 -12.66 21.75 13.11
N GLU A 13 -11.65 21.10 12.57
CA GLU A 13 -11.76 20.27 11.37
C GLU A 13 -12.75 19.13 11.67
N ARG A 14 -13.99 19.29 11.20
CA ARG A 14 -14.98 18.22 11.24
C ARG A 14 -14.50 17.15 10.26
N ARG A 15 -13.83 16.11 10.77
CA ARG A 15 -13.36 14.96 9.99
C ARG A 15 -14.53 14.39 9.16
N PRO A 16 -14.52 14.52 7.81
CA PRO A 16 -15.62 14.05 6.98
C PRO A 16 -15.81 12.54 7.15
N GLY A 17 -17.06 12.10 7.29
CA GLY A 17 -17.40 10.67 7.48
C GLY A 17 -17.19 10.09 8.88
N ALA A 18 -16.82 10.88 9.90
CA ALA A 18 -16.73 10.40 11.29
C ALA A 18 -18.07 9.92 11.86
N TRP A 19 -19.19 10.39 11.27
CA TRP A 19 -20.54 9.98 11.67
C TRP A 19 -20.82 8.48 11.49
N TYR A 20 -20.10 7.79 10.58
CA TYR A 20 -20.22 6.34 10.40
C TYR A 20 -19.91 5.60 11.70
N PHE A 21 -18.81 5.98 12.35
CA PHE A 21 -18.38 5.38 13.61
C PHE A 21 -19.21 5.89 14.78
N VAL A 22 -19.62 7.16 14.79
CA VAL A 22 -20.50 7.70 15.84
C VAL A 22 -21.82 6.94 15.87
N ILE A 23 -22.42 6.64 14.71
CA ILE A 23 -23.65 5.84 14.66
C ILE A 23 -23.41 4.43 15.15
N VAL A 24 -22.36 3.73 14.67
CA VAL A 24 -22.09 2.34 15.09
C VAL A 24 -21.77 2.25 16.58
N LEU A 25 -20.99 3.19 17.11
CA LEU A 25 -20.55 3.19 18.50
C LEU A 25 -21.66 3.61 19.47
N LEU A 26 -22.47 4.62 19.13
CA LEU A 26 -23.60 5.04 19.97
C LEU A 26 -24.79 4.09 19.89
N SER A 27 -24.94 3.35 18.79
CA SER A 27 -26.03 2.36 18.62
C SER A 27 -25.65 0.93 18.99
N ALA A 28 -24.44 0.70 19.51
CA ALA A 28 -23.89 -0.64 19.72
C ALA A 28 -24.06 -1.57 18.50
N GLY A 29 -23.90 -1.01 17.29
CA GLY A 29 -24.03 -1.74 16.02
C GLY A 29 -25.46 -1.91 15.48
N LEU A 30 -26.51 -1.55 16.24
CA LEU A 30 -27.91 -1.74 15.84
C LEU A 30 -28.29 -0.94 14.58
N PHE A 31 -27.67 0.23 14.38
CA PHE A 31 -27.87 1.07 13.20
C PHE A 31 -26.73 0.97 12.17
N SER A 32 -25.90 -0.07 12.24
CA SER A 32 -24.83 -0.31 11.25
C SER A 32 -25.33 -0.46 9.81
N ALA A 33 -26.60 -0.85 9.62
CA ALA A 33 -27.21 -0.94 8.29
C ALA A 33 -27.25 0.40 7.53
N ILE A 34 -27.31 1.54 8.25
CA ILE A 34 -27.42 2.89 7.64
C ILE A 34 -26.14 3.27 6.87
N PRO A 35 -24.93 3.24 7.46
CA PRO A 35 -23.70 3.56 6.73
C PRO A 35 -23.40 2.60 5.57
N PHE A 36 -23.75 1.30 5.68
CA PHE A 36 -23.61 0.35 4.57
C PHE A 36 -24.62 0.62 3.45
N ALA A 37 -25.87 0.95 3.76
CA ALA A 37 -26.87 1.35 2.76
C ALA A 37 -26.48 2.64 2.03
N HIS A 38 -25.97 3.64 2.77
CA HIS A 38 -25.45 4.88 2.18
C HIS A 38 -24.24 4.62 1.27
N ALA A 39 -23.31 3.77 1.70
CA ALA A 39 -22.17 3.37 0.88
C ALA A 39 -22.59 2.56 -0.37
N ALA A 40 -23.57 1.66 -0.25
CA ALA A 40 -24.11 0.90 -1.38
C ALA A 40 -24.81 1.80 -2.42
N ALA A 41 -25.51 2.85 -1.95
CA ALA A 41 -26.13 3.84 -2.83
C ALA A 41 -25.09 4.70 -3.57
N ARG A 42 -23.97 5.02 -2.92
CA ARG A 42 -22.86 5.81 -3.49
C ARG A 42 -21.96 5.01 -4.44
N LEU A 43 -21.66 3.76 -4.12
CA LEU A 43 -20.71 2.92 -4.88
C LEU A 43 -21.39 2.00 -5.90
N GLY A 44 -22.72 1.89 -5.90
CA GLY A 44 -23.48 1.11 -6.88
C GLY A 44 -23.31 -0.41 -6.81
N ARG A 45 -22.58 -0.94 -5.83
CA ARG A 45 -22.29 -2.38 -5.70
C ARG A 45 -23.45 -3.13 -5.03
N LYS A 46 -23.95 -4.19 -5.68
CA LYS A 46 -25.03 -5.05 -5.15
C LYS A 46 -24.60 -5.83 -3.90
N GLU A 47 -23.33 -6.20 -3.82
CA GLU A 47 -22.74 -6.92 -2.68
C GLU A 47 -22.91 -6.17 -1.34
N LEU A 48 -22.72 -4.85 -1.37
CA LEU A 48 -22.88 -4.00 -0.19
C LEU A 48 -24.35 -3.90 0.27
N ARG A 49 -25.33 -4.14 -0.62
CA ARG A 49 -26.75 -4.21 -0.25
C ARG A 49 -27.06 -5.53 0.46
N PHE A 50 -26.45 -6.62 0.03
CA PHE A 50 -26.57 -7.93 0.70
C PHE A 50 -25.97 -7.88 2.11
N GLN A 51 -24.78 -7.29 2.25
CA GLN A 51 -24.14 -7.06 3.55
C GLN A 51 -25.00 -6.18 4.48
N ALA A 52 -25.60 -5.10 3.97
CA ALA A 52 -26.54 -4.28 4.75
C ALA A 52 -27.76 -5.10 5.23
N GLY A 53 -28.26 -6.04 4.41
CA GLY A 53 -29.31 -6.98 4.77
C GLY A 53 -28.90 -7.91 5.93
N ILE A 54 -27.68 -8.46 5.89
CA ILE A 54 -27.14 -9.29 6.98
C ILE A 54 -27.11 -8.49 8.29
N TYR A 55 -26.56 -7.28 8.27
CA TYR A 55 -26.49 -6.45 9.47
C TYR A 55 -27.88 -6.09 10.03
N ALA A 56 -28.88 -5.88 9.16
CA ALA A 56 -30.26 -5.65 9.59
C ALA A 56 -30.89 -6.89 10.25
N VAL A 57 -30.66 -8.08 9.69
CA VAL A 57 -31.13 -9.35 10.27
C VAL A 57 -30.49 -9.58 11.64
N VAL A 58 -29.18 -9.36 11.77
CA VAL A 58 -28.50 -9.56 13.04
C VAL A 58 -28.97 -8.54 14.09
N ALA A 59 -29.22 -7.28 13.71
CA ALA A 59 -29.82 -6.29 14.60
C ALA A 59 -31.22 -6.71 15.09
N ALA A 60 -32.04 -7.31 14.22
CA ALA A 60 -33.34 -7.84 14.60
C ALA A 60 -33.22 -9.02 15.59
N VAL A 61 -32.27 -9.93 15.36
CA VAL A 61 -31.99 -11.06 16.27
C VAL A 61 -31.57 -10.56 17.66
N LEU A 62 -30.71 -9.53 17.72
CA LEU A 62 -30.32 -8.90 18.97
C LEU A 62 -31.51 -8.24 19.69
N GLY A 63 -32.41 -7.57 18.96
CA GLY A 63 -33.63 -7.00 19.53
C GLY A 63 -34.56 -8.05 20.13
N VAL A 64 -34.74 -9.18 19.45
CA VAL A 64 -35.52 -10.32 19.96
C VAL A 64 -34.85 -10.90 21.20
N LEU A 65 -33.53 -11.06 21.21
CA LEU A 65 -32.77 -11.60 22.34
C LEU A 65 -32.95 -10.75 23.60
N VAL A 66 -32.93 -9.42 23.47
CA VAL A 66 -33.23 -8.50 24.58
C VAL A 66 -34.66 -8.67 25.07
N SER A 67 -35.63 -8.77 24.15
CA SER A 67 -37.05 -8.91 24.49
C SER A 67 -37.39 -10.19 25.27
N ILE A 68 -36.63 -11.27 25.07
CA ILE A 68 -36.86 -12.56 25.75
C ILE A 68 -36.00 -12.74 27.00
N THR A 69 -35.09 -11.80 27.29
CA THR A 69 -34.20 -11.90 28.45
C THR A 69 -35.00 -11.59 29.73
N PRO A 70 -35.07 -12.51 30.71
CA PRO A 70 -35.72 -12.26 32.00
C PRO A 70 -34.98 -11.17 32.78
N GLN A 71 -35.67 -10.09 33.12
CA GLN A 71 -35.10 -8.93 33.83
C GLN A 71 -35.89 -8.60 35.10
N ASP A 72 -35.21 -8.01 36.10
CA ASP A 72 -35.86 -7.41 37.27
C ASP A 72 -36.46 -6.02 36.93
N ALA A 73 -37.10 -5.39 37.92
CA ALA A 73 -37.67 -4.04 37.77
C ALA A 73 -36.61 -2.95 37.53
N GLN A 74 -35.33 -3.27 37.70
CA GLN A 74 -34.18 -2.40 37.50
C GLN A 74 -33.45 -2.70 36.17
N GLY A 75 -33.93 -3.67 35.38
CA GLY A 75 -33.36 -4.06 34.09
C GLY A 75 -32.16 -5.02 34.18
N ASN A 76 -31.85 -5.56 35.34
CA ASN A 76 -30.77 -6.54 35.50
C ASN A 76 -31.27 -7.94 35.16
N PRO A 77 -30.44 -8.77 34.50
CA PRO A 77 -30.78 -10.16 34.22
C PRO A 77 -30.99 -10.94 35.52
N VAL A 78 -32.09 -11.71 35.60
CA VAL A 78 -32.41 -12.54 36.76
C VAL A 78 -32.29 -14.03 36.45
N GLY A 79 -31.70 -14.77 37.39
CA GLY A 79 -31.49 -16.22 37.29
C GLY A 79 -30.40 -16.62 36.28
N THR A 80 -30.02 -17.89 36.30
CA THR A 80 -28.95 -18.44 35.45
C THR A 80 -29.23 -18.25 33.95
N ALA A 81 -30.50 -18.37 33.54
CA ALA A 81 -30.92 -18.16 32.16
C ALA A 81 -30.81 -16.68 31.73
N GLY A 82 -31.19 -15.73 32.60
CA GLY A 82 -31.05 -14.29 32.32
C GLY A 82 -29.59 -13.87 32.17
N HIS A 83 -28.71 -14.35 33.05
CA HIS A 83 -27.28 -14.07 32.96
C HIS A 83 -26.65 -14.64 31.68
N ALA A 84 -27.03 -15.87 31.29
CA ALA A 84 -26.52 -16.50 30.06
C ALA A 84 -26.98 -15.76 28.78
N LEU A 85 -28.24 -15.34 28.72
CA LEU A 85 -28.76 -14.59 27.56
C LEU A 85 -28.12 -13.19 27.47
N SER A 86 -27.91 -12.53 28.61
CA SER A 86 -27.25 -11.22 28.66
C SER A 86 -25.78 -11.28 28.24
N THR A 87 -25.04 -12.33 28.59
CA THR A 87 -23.63 -12.49 28.16
C THR A 87 -23.54 -12.81 26.67
N ILE A 88 -24.43 -13.67 26.15
CA ILE A 88 -24.52 -13.95 24.71
C ILE A 88 -24.82 -12.66 23.93
N PHE A 89 -25.77 -11.87 24.39
CA PHE A 89 -26.08 -10.56 23.81
C PHE A 89 -24.85 -9.64 23.79
N ALA A 90 -24.15 -9.50 24.92
CA ALA A 90 -22.99 -8.61 25.02
C ALA A 90 -21.83 -9.04 24.10
N VAL A 91 -21.54 -10.35 24.03
CA VAL A 91 -20.49 -10.89 23.15
C VAL A 91 -20.86 -10.70 21.68
N LEU A 92 -22.11 -10.98 21.31
CA LEU A 92 -22.57 -10.84 19.93
C LEU A 92 -22.58 -9.36 19.48
N ALA A 93 -23.02 -8.45 20.35
CA ALA A 93 -22.98 -7.01 20.09
C ALA A 93 -21.53 -6.50 19.92
N LEU A 94 -20.60 -6.96 20.76
CA LEU A 94 -19.19 -6.58 20.67
C LEU A 94 -18.54 -7.12 19.39
N ALA A 95 -18.82 -8.37 19.03
CA ALA A 95 -18.34 -8.98 17.79
C ALA A 95 -18.85 -8.22 16.55
N LEU A 96 -20.13 -7.87 16.52
CA LEU A 96 -20.70 -7.09 15.40
C LEU A 96 -20.08 -5.70 15.32
N MET A 97 -19.88 -5.04 16.46
CA MET A 97 -19.25 -3.73 16.51
C MET A 97 -17.82 -3.79 15.95
N ALA A 98 -17.02 -4.81 16.33
CA ALA A 98 -15.67 -4.99 15.83
C ALA A 98 -15.64 -5.26 14.31
N VAL A 99 -16.47 -6.18 13.83
CA VAL A 99 -16.54 -6.53 12.40
C VAL A 99 -17.06 -5.37 11.56
N ALA A 100 -18.11 -4.67 12.01
CA ALA A 100 -18.63 -3.49 11.32
C ALA A 100 -17.60 -2.37 11.27
N CYS A 101 -16.89 -2.08 12.37
CA CYS A 101 -15.80 -1.11 12.37
C CYS A 101 -14.72 -1.48 11.35
N PHE A 102 -14.30 -2.74 11.32
CA PHE A 102 -13.27 -3.21 10.38
C PHE A 102 -13.70 -3.06 8.92
N GLN A 103 -14.94 -3.42 8.59
CA GLN A 103 -15.49 -3.32 7.23
C GLN A 103 -15.80 -1.88 6.80
N LEU A 104 -16.15 -0.99 7.74
CA LEU A 104 -16.45 0.42 7.44
C LEU A 104 -15.19 1.28 7.23
N VAL A 105 -14.02 0.87 7.73
CA VAL A 105 -12.75 1.57 7.51
C VAL A 105 -12.39 1.71 6.02
N PRO A 106 -12.30 0.64 5.22
CA PRO A 106 -11.99 0.76 3.79
C PRO A 106 -13.14 1.43 3.03
N LEU A 107 -14.39 1.12 3.40
CA LEU A 107 -15.57 1.67 2.74
C LEU A 107 -15.70 3.20 2.93
N ARG A 108 -15.35 3.72 4.11
CA ARG A 108 -15.28 5.17 4.36
C ARG A 108 -14.18 5.83 3.53
N ARG A 109 -13.04 5.16 3.35
CA ARG A 109 -11.94 5.67 2.51
C ARG A 109 -12.38 5.78 1.06
N GLU A 110 -13.05 4.76 0.53
CA GLU A 110 -13.61 4.74 -0.84
C GLU A 110 -14.73 5.79 -1.03
N VAL A 111 -15.69 5.89 -0.11
CA VAL A 111 -16.85 6.80 -0.26
C VAL A 111 -16.48 8.27 -0.17
N TYR A 112 -15.52 8.62 0.67
CA TYR A 112 -15.09 10.01 0.89
C TYR A 112 -13.77 10.36 0.18
N GLY A 113 -13.21 9.45 -0.61
CA GLY A 113 -11.93 9.66 -1.31
C GLY A 113 -10.78 10.04 -0.36
N LEU A 114 -10.76 9.49 0.86
CA LEU A 114 -9.79 9.87 1.91
C LEU A 114 -8.42 9.20 1.71
N GLU A 115 -7.99 9.03 0.47
CA GLU A 115 -6.62 8.65 0.15
C GLU A 115 -5.68 9.81 0.54
N VAL A 116 -5.10 9.66 1.74
CA VAL A 116 -3.86 10.27 2.24
C VAL A 116 -3.79 11.80 2.27
N GLU A 117 -4.36 12.40 3.32
CA GLU A 117 -3.81 13.66 3.88
C GLU A 117 -2.63 13.32 4.82
N ALA A 118 -1.50 12.98 4.22
CA ALA A 118 -0.18 13.25 4.77
C ALA A 118 0.53 14.26 3.85
N GLY A 119 -0.21 15.30 3.44
CA GLY A 119 0.28 16.32 2.54
C GLY A 119 -0.45 17.63 2.79
N LEU A 120 0.28 18.61 3.30
CA LEU A 120 -0.06 20.01 3.10
C LEU A 120 -0.21 20.23 1.58
N THR A 121 -1.44 20.24 1.07
CA THR A 121 -1.73 20.52 -0.34
C THR A 121 -1.49 22.01 -0.61
N LEU A 122 -0.24 22.36 -0.83
CA LEU A 122 0.06 23.28 -1.91
C LEU A 122 -0.42 22.61 -3.21
N PRO A 123 -0.96 23.35 -4.19
CA PRO A 123 -1.28 22.79 -5.51
C PRO A 123 0.05 22.45 -6.20
N ILE A 124 0.65 21.33 -5.83
CA ILE A 124 1.72 20.70 -6.56
C ILE A 124 1.01 19.99 -7.71
N PRO A 125 1.26 20.35 -8.99
CA PRO A 125 0.80 19.54 -10.12
C PRO A 125 1.16 18.10 -9.80
N SER A 126 0.18 17.20 -9.79
CA SER A 126 0.45 15.78 -9.56
C SER A 126 1.58 15.40 -10.50
N ALA A 127 2.72 14.95 -9.95
CA ALA A 127 3.83 14.48 -10.77
C ALA A 127 3.37 13.36 -11.72
N ALA A 128 2.25 12.69 -11.42
CA ALA A 128 1.58 11.71 -12.28
C ALA A 128 0.71 12.31 -13.41
N ALA A 129 0.51 13.63 -13.47
CA ALA A 129 -0.21 14.27 -14.57
C ALA A 129 0.66 14.50 -15.82
N ASP A 130 1.99 14.51 -15.65
CA ASP A 130 2.93 14.59 -16.76
C ASP A 130 3.21 13.17 -17.29
N PRO A 131 2.90 12.86 -18.57
CA PRO A 131 3.14 11.53 -19.14
C PRO A 131 4.61 11.11 -19.10
N VAL A 132 5.56 12.06 -19.13
CA VAL A 132 7.00 11.77 -19.07
C VAL A 132 7.38 11.27 -17.68
N VAL A 133 6.90 11.94 -16.64
CA VAL A 133 7.15 11.55 -15.26
C VAL A 133 6.47 10.21 -14.95
N ALA A 134 5.24 10.00 -15.43
CA ALA A 134 4.55 8.72 -15.29
C ALA A 134 5.35 7.56 -15.94
N ALA A 135 5.93 7.77 -17.12
CA ALA A 135 6.76 6.77 -17.78
C ALA A 135 8.04 6.45 -16.98
N HIS A 136 8.70 7.46 -16.41
CA HIS A 136 9.87 7.26 -15.55
C HIS A 136 9.54 6.51 -14.26
N LEU A 137 8.41 6.81 -13.63
CA LEU A 137 7.94 6.08 -12.45
C LEU A 137 7.60 4.63 -12.78
N ALA A 138 6.95 4.39 -13.92
CA ALA A 138 6.64 3.03 -14.38
C ALA A 138 7.92 2.24 -14.70
N ALA A 139 8.94 2.86 -15.30
CA ALA A 139 10.23 2.22 -15.53
C ALA A 139 10.93 1.87 -14.22
N ARG A 140 10.91 2.75 -13.21
CA ARG A 140 11.43 2.46 -11.86
C ARG A 140 10.71 1.28 -11.22
N ALA A 141 9.38 1.26 -11.27
CA ALA A 141 8.60 0.14 -10.74
C ALA A 141 8.97 -1.19 -11.41
N ARG A 142 9.13 -1.22 -12.73
CA ARG A 142 9.58 -2.41 -13.46
C ARG A 142 10.98 -2.88 -13.06
N ARG A 143 11.92 -1.94 -12.80
CA ARG A 143 13.24 -2.30 -12.26
C ARG A 143 13.14 -2.99 -10.91
N ASP A 144 12.31 -2.47 -10.01
CA ASP A 144 12.17 -3.04 -8.66
C ASP A 144 11.51 -4.43 -8.72
N GLU A 145 10.48 -4.60 -9.55
CA GLU A 145 9.86 -5.91 -9.82
C GLU A 145 10.86 -6.91 -10.40
N ALA A 146 11.64 -6.49 -11.40
CA ALA A 146 12.65 -7.34 -12.03
C ALA A 146 13.79 -7.73 -11.06
N ARG A 147 14.21 -6.84 -10.17
CA ARG A 147 15.17 -7.15 -9.10
C ARG A 147 14.62 -8.18 -8.12
N ALA A 148 13.37 -8.01 -7.68
CA ALA A 148 12.72 -8.95 -6.77
C ALA A 148 12.58 -10.33 -7.40
N LEU A 149 12.23 -10.38 -8.70
CA LEU A 149 12.17 -11.61 -9.47
C LEU A 149 13.54 -12.28 -9.57
N ALA A 150 14.57 -11.53 -9.93
CA ALA A 150 15.95 -12.01 -10.01
C ALA A 150 16.50 -12.55 -8.69
N GLN A 151 16.13 -11.94 -7.55
CA GLN A 151 16.52 -12.42 -6.23
C GLN A 151 15.78 -13.71 -5.84
N THR A 152 14.52 -13.84 -6.25
CA THR A 152 13.68 -15.00 -5.90
C THR A 152 13.98 -16.21 -6.78
N ASP A 153 14.17 -16.00 -8.08
CA ASP A 153 14.43 -17.03 -9.08
C ASP A 153 15.47 -16.56 -10.12
N PRO A 154 16.78 -16.77 -9.83
CA PRO A 154 17.85 -16.40 -10.76
C PRO A 154 17.81 -17.17 -12.08
N ALA A 155 17.31 -18.42 -12.09
CA ALA A 155 17.23 -19.24 -13.30
C ALA A 155 16.21 -18.63 -14.28
N LEU A 156 15.04 -18.26 -13.77
CA LEU A 156 14.04 -17.55 -14.56
C LEU A 156 14.54 -16.18 -15.04
N ALA A 157 15.31 -15.46 -14.23
CA ALA A 157 15.91 -14.20 -14.65
C ALA A 157 16.87 -14.36 -15.84
N TYR A 158 17.62 -15.46 -15.90
CA TYR A 158 18.43 -15.82 -17.06
C TYR A 158 17.60 -16.10 -18.31
N ASP A 159 16.53 -16.90 -18.17
CA ASP A 159 15.63 -17.22 -19.28
C ASP A 159 14.96 -15.96 -19.86
N LEU A 160 14.57 -15.03 -18.99
CA LEU A 160 13.97 -13.74 -19.36
C LEU A 160 14.99 -12.69 -19.79
N ARG A 161 16.30 -12.95 -19.63
CA ARG A 161 17.41 -12.05 -19.97
C ARG A 161 17.34 -10.72 -19.22
N ILE A 162 16.94 -10.76 -17.96
CA ILE A 162 16.93 -9.59 -17.07
C ILE A 162 18.37 -9.09 -16.90
N GLY A 163 18.58 -7.78 -17.02
CA GLY A 163 19.91 -7.17 -16.92
C GLY A 163 20.79 -7.35 -18.17
N ARG A 164 20.27 -7.91 -19.26
CA ARG A 164 21.03 -8.13 -20.50
C ARG A 164 20.47 -7.31 -21.66
N PRO A 165 20.65 -5.97 -21.66
CA PRO A 165 20.16 -5.11 -22.74
C PRO A 165 20.89 -5.37 -24.07
N ASP A 166 22.03 -6.05 -24.04
CA ASP A 166 22.79 -6.50 -25.22
C ASP A 166 22.13 -7.67 -25.96
N LEU A 167 21.19 -8.38 -25.32
CA LEU A 167 20.49 -9.52 -25.92
C LEU A 167 19.05 -9.14 -26.26
N PRO A 168 18.47 -9.70 -27.35
CA PRO A 168 17.07 -9.48 -27.65
C PRO A 168 16.21 -10.10 -26.55
N ARG A 169 15.28 -9.33 -25.98
CA ARG A 169 14.48 -9.73 -24.82
C ARG A 169 13.01 -9.33 -25.00
N GLN A 170 12.11 -10.14 -24.44
CA GLN A 170 10.66 -9.89 -24.48
C GLN A 170 10.16 -9.25 -23.18
N TYR A 171 10.89 -9.45 -22.08
CA TYR A 171 10.57 -8.90 -20.78
C TYR A 171 11.18 -7.50 -20.63
N ASP A 172 10.37 -6.51 -20.24
CA ASP A 172 10.82 -5.16 -19.93
C ASP A 172 11.18 -5.06 -18.45
N ASP A 173 12.48 -5.13 -18.16
CA ASP A 173 13.04 -5.02 -16.81
C ASP A 173 13.24 -3.56 -16.35
N GLY A 174 12.69 -2.58 -17.07
CA GLY A 174 12.84 -1.16 -16.74
C GLY A 174 14.24 -0.59 -17.02
N GLY A 175 15.07 -1.31 -17.78
CA GLY A 175 16.40 -0.87 -18.21
C GLY A 175 17.54 -1.34 -17.31
N LEU A 176 17.35 -2.41 -16.54
CA LEU A 176 18.42 -2.96 -15.70
C LEU A 176 19.61 -3.43 -16.54
N VAL A 177 20.78 -3.44 -15.91
CA VAL A 177 21.99 -4.08 -16.43
C VAL A 177 22.68 -4.92 -15.37
N ASP A 178 23.05 -6.14 -15.73
CA ASP A 178 23.74 -7.08 -14.87
C ASP A 178 25.26 -6.87 -14.96
N LEU A 179 25.86 -6.36 -13.89
CA LEU A 179 27.29 -6.04 -13.88
C LEU A 179 28.18 -7.28 -13.86
N ASN A 180 27.67 -8.47 -13.55
CA ASN A 180 28.46 -9.71 -13.58
C ASN A 180 28.52 -10.33 -14.98
N ASN A 181 27.47 -10.17 -15.79
CA ASN A 181 27.34 -10.91 -17.05
C ASN A 181 27.25 -10.04 -18.31
N ALA A 182 26.84 -8.78 -18.21
CA ALA A 182 26.73 -7.90 -19.39
C ALA A 182 28.10 -7.42 -19.89
N PRO A 183 28.28 -7.12 -21.20
CA PRO A 183 29.51 -6.51 -21.71
C PRO A 183 29.66 -5.04 -21.26
N ALA A 184 30.90 -4.51 -21.31
CA ALA A 184 31.20 -3.14 -20.88
C ALA A 184 30.33 -2.09 -21.60
N GLN A 185 30.12 -2.25 -22.92
CA GLN A 185 29.28 -1.35 -23.69
C GLN A 185 27.84 -1.28 -23.16
N ALA A 186 27.24 -2.42 -22.83
CA ALA A 186 25.89 -2.48 -22.28
C ALA A 186 25.79 -1.81 -20.90
N ILE A 187 26.83 -1.97 -20.06
CA ILE A 187 26.93 -1.33 -18.75
C ILE A 187 27.03 0.19 -18.92
N ALA A 188 27.87 0.67 -19.83
CA ALA A 188 28.05 2.09 -20.12
C ALA A 188 26.74 2.73 -20.59
N GLU A 189 26.04 2.11 -21.53
CA GLU A 189 24.80 2.63 -22.10
C GLU A 189 23.67 2.66 -21.06
N ALA A 190 23.41 1.54 -20.35
CA ALA A 190 22.31 1.45 -19.39
C ALA A 190 22.51 2.37 -18.18
N CYS A 191 23.72 2.43 -17.62
CA CYS A 191 24.03 3.32 -16.51
C CYS A 191 24.30 4.77 -16.98
N SER A 192 24.46 5.01 -18.28
CA SER A 192 24.94 6.27 -18.85
C SER A 192 26.22 6.76 -18.16
N ILE A 193 27.19 5.85 -18.04
CA ILE A 193 28.52 6.12 -17.50
C ILE A 193 29.55 6.10 -18.61
N GLU A 194 30.74 6.61 -18.32
CA GLU A 194 31.83 6.67 -19.28
C GLU A 194 32.34 5.23 -19.61
N PRO A 195 32.68 4.93 -20.89
CA PRO A 195 33.07 3.58 -21.31
C PRO A 195 34.26 2.99 -20.56
N SER A 196 35.31 3.76 -20.26
CA SER A 196 36.46 3.27 -19.49
C SER A 196 36.08 2.86 -18.06
N SER A 197 35.10 3.55 -17.44
CA SER A 197 34.55 3.13 -16.14
C SER A 197 33.84 1.77 -16.24
N ALA A 198 33.10 1.54 -17.32
CA ALA A 198 32.44 0.25 -17.55
C ALA A 198 33.45 -0.87 -17.86
N GLU A 199 34.51 -0.57 -18.60
CA GLU A 199 35.63 -1.50 -18.84
C GLU A 199 36.32 -1.89 -17.53
N GLN A 200 36.57 -0.94 -16.64
CA GLN A 200 37.15 -1.21 -15.32
C GLN A 200 36.25 -2.12 -14.47
N ILE A 201 34.92 -1.95 -14.52
CA ILE A 201 33.97 -2.89 -13.87
C ILE A 201 34.15 -4.31 -14.41
N VAL A 202 34.33 -4.46 -15.73
CA VAL A 202 34.51 -5.76 -16.38
C VAL A 202 35.87 -6.39 -16.07
N GLU A 203 36.93 -5.59 -15.97
CA GLU A 203 38.26 -6.05 -15.56
C GLU A 203 38.24 -6.54 -14.11
N VAL A 204 37.76 -5.72 -13.18
CA VAL A 204 37.70 -6.06 -11.75
C VAL A 204 36.85 -7.30 -11.48
N ARG A 205 35.68 -7.46 -12.12
CA ARG A 205 34.88 -8.70 -11.94
C ARG A 205 35.56 -9.95 -12.49
N GLN A 206 36.48 -9.82 -13.45
CA GLN A 206 37.23 -10.96 -13.98
C GLN A 206 38.31 -11.39 -12.97
N GLU A 207 38.95 -10.43 -12.30
CA GLU A 207 39.92 -10.70 -11.24
C GLU A 207 39.26 -11.33 -9.99
N LEU A 208 38.09 -10.82 -9.60
CA LEU A 208 37.33 -11.31 -8.45
C LEU A 208 36.47 -12.57 -8.77
N GLY A 209 36.29 -12.89 -10.05
CA GLY A 209 35.36 -13.92 -10.53
C GLY A 209 33.91 -13.43 -10.67
N SER A 210 33.37 -12.77 -9.64
CA SER A 210 32.06 -12.10 -9.67
C SER A 210 31.91 -11.14 -8.49
N PHE A 211 31.12 -10.08 -8.64
CA PHE A 211 30.71 -9.25 -7.51
C PHE A 211 29.56 -9.90 -6.73
N SER A 212 29.66 -9.85 -5.41
CA SER A 212 28.63 -10.30 -4.46
C SER A 212 27.67 -9.18 -4.05
N SER A 213 28.10 -7.92 -4.15
CA SER A 213 27.31 -6.74 -3.77
C SER A 213 27.72 -5.49 -4.56
N LEU A 214 26.87 -4.47 -4.60
CA LEU A 214 27.22 -3.19 -5.21
C LEU A 214 28.27 -2.41 -4.40
N ASP A 215 28.34 -2.62 -3.08
CA ASP A 215 29.38 -2.01 -2.26
C ASP A 215 30.77 -2.54 -2.65
N GLU A 216 30.86 -3.82 -3.00
CA GLU A 216 32.08 -4.41 -3.56
C GLU A 216 32.50 -3.72 -4.86
N VAL A 217 31.54 -3.46 -5.76
CA VAL A 217 31.79 -2.68 -6.98
C VAL A 217 32.36 -1.31 -6.65
N PHE A 218 31.77 -0.58 -5.69
CA PHE A 218 32.23 0.77 -5.33
C PHE A 218 33.54 0.82 -4.55
N VAL A 219 33.94 -0.28 -3.91
CA VAL A 219 35.23 -0.39 -3.23
C VAL A 219 36.35 -0.66 -4.22
N PHE A 220 36.14 -1.56 -5.18
CA PHE A 220 37.18 -1.97 -6.12
C PHE A 220 37.22 -1.12 -7.39
N VAL A 221 36.09 -0.57 -7.81
CA VAL A 221 35.98 0.34 -8.96
C VAL A 221 35.84 1.76 -8.42
N GLN A 222 36.87 2.58 -8.63
CA GLN A 222 36.85 3.99 -8.23
C GLN A 222 35.94 4.78 -9.18
N VAL A 223 34.63 4.74 -8.92
CA VAL A 223 33.62 5.46 -9.70
C VAL A 223 33.37 6.87 -9.15
N GLU A 224 33.13 7.81 -10.05
CA GLU A 224 32.68 9.15 -9.68
C GLU A 224 31.30 9.08 -8.98
N GLN A 225 30.99 10.05 -8.11
CA GLN A 225 29.73 10.07 -7.36
C GLN A 225 28.49 10.09 -8.27
N SER A 226 28.56 10.79 -9.40
CA SER A 226 27.50 10.86 -10.41
C SER A 226 27.23 9.47 -11.03
N ALA A 227 28.29 8.73 -11.38
CA ALA A 227 28.21 7.36 -11.87
C ALA A 227 27.67 6.40 -10.80
N ALA A 228 28.09 6.54 -9.54
CA ALA A 228 27.63 5.68 -8.45
C ALA A 228 26.10 5.77 -8.23
N VAL A 229 25.49 6.94 -8.40
CA VAL A 229 24.03 7.10 -8.32
C VAL A 229 23.34 6.33 -9.44
N ARG A 230 23.88 6.40 -10.65
CA ARG A 230 23.32 5.68 -11.82
C ARG A 230 23.47 4.18 -11.69
N ILE A 231 24.64 3.71 -11.27
CA ILE A 231 24.90 2.29 -11.02
C ILE A 231 23.92 1.76 -9.97
N ARG A 232 23.64 2.48 -8.88
CA ARG A 232 22.63 2.05 -7.89
C ARG A 232 21.21 1.94 -8.48
N ASP A 233 20.81 2.84 -9.37
CA ASP A 233 19.45 2.84 -9.96
C ASP A 233 19.27 1.79 -11.07
N TYR A 234 20.34 1.40 -11.77
CA TYR A 234 20.25 0.52 -12.95
C TYR A 234 20.95 -0.83 -12.81
N ALA A 235 21.86 -1.01 -11.86
CA ALA A 235 22.57 -2.27 -11.71
C ALA A 235 21.73 -3.38 -11.07
N LEU A 236 22.03 -4.59 -11.50
CA LEU A 236 21.68 -5.88 -10.92
C LEU A 236 22.97 -6.74 -10.86
N LEU A 237 23.01 -7.71 -9.94
CA LEU A 237 24.08 -8.70 -9.86
C LEU A 237 23.47 -10.09 -9.89
N LEU A 238 23.68 -10.83 -10.97
CA LEU A 238 23.31 -12.25 -11.03
C LEU A 238 24.54 -13.15 -10.83
N PRO A 239 24.36 -14.34 -10.21
CA PRO A 239 25.46 -15.28 -9.97
C PRO A 239 25.87 -15.96 -11.28
N ARG A 240 27.15 -15.88 -11.64
CA ARG A 240 27.70 -16.53 -12.85
C ARG A 240 27.54 -18.05 -12.88
#